data_AF-A0A1Y3MYQ4-F1
#
_entry.id   AF-A0A1Y3MYQ4-F1
#
_cell.length_a   1.000
_cell.length_b   1.000
_cell.length_c   1.000
_cell.angle_alpha   90.00
_cell.angle_beta   90.00
_cell.angle_gamma   90.00
#
_symmetry.space_group_name_H-M   'P 1'
#
loop_
_entity.id
_entity.type
_entity.pdbx_description
1 polymer ?
#
loop_
_entity_poly.entity_id
_entity_poly.type
_entity_poly.pdbx_seq_one_letter_code
_entity_poly.pdbx_strand_id
1 'polypeptide(L)'
;SFDEVINDYEEKIDSLCENYDIDKDISGSSSKNIKVKTYTNIKLIISFIIMFAYILIGSFPVISVIKGTESTLSIIQKSADRIPLLKGIQLYTYEVINQDRSVFLDNEPERILKDMVKNLETIQEELKTGSYGGPTFDSYPELDKVLKENGCFRLQQATGAGTCEDVVYDASYGFTEQLGTLPLDELIRSYLYYVKNFITDVEDERYVRLPFNNKENISIIFHQVLNDDFFKLQEGLMENILGDIQYINYELMDDVIENISNIIDVIVADVIIGFSLFLIITIFVLYSVFKDKIREMHTLISFLFIVPQAIVNKNEKYKRFLETTQTDE
;
A
#
# COMPACT_ATOMS: atom_id res chain seq x y z
N SER A 1 -45.16 37.14 -64.48
CA SER A 1 -46.03 36.31 -63.60
C SER A 1 -45.28 36.00 -62.32
N PHE A 2 -45.94 35.67 -61.20
CA PHE A 2 -45.26 35.14 -60.01
C PHE A 2 -44.50 33.83 -60.35
N ASP A 3 -45.02 33.06 -61.30
CA ASP A 3 -44.40 31.84 -61.83
C ASP A 3 -43.09 32.11 -62.57
N GLU A 4 -42.93 33.29 -63.16
CA GLU A 4 -41.70 33.70 -63.87
C GLU A 4 -40.59 34.01 -62.88
N VAL A 5 -40.94 34.59 -61.73
CA VAL A 5 -40.02 34.84 -60.63
C VAL A 5 -39.65 33.52 -59.96
N ILE A 6 -40.61 32.63 -59.74
CA ILE A 6 -40.36 31.31 -59.16
C ILE A 6 -39.44 30.48 -60.08
N ASN A 7 -39.71 30.47 -61.39
CA ASN A 7 -38.85 29.76 -62.36
C ASN A 7 -37.44 30.37 -62.44
N ASP A 8 -37.28 31.70 -62.43
CA ASP A 8 -35.95 32.33 -62.43
C ASP A 8 -35.16 32.05 -61.14
N TYR A 9 -35.86 31.87 -60.01
CA TYR A 9 -35.23 31.43 -58.75
C TYR A 9 -34.91 29.94 -58.76
N GLU A 10 -35.79 29.07 -59.28
CA GLU A 10 -35.51 27.63 -59.44
C GLU A 10 -34.32 27.41 -60.39
N GLU A 11 -34.27 28.12 -61.52
CA GLU A 11 -33.19 27.99 -62.49
C GLU A 11 -31.85 28.53 -61.94
N LYS A 12 -31.88 29.58 -61.10
CA LYS A 12 -30.69 30.06 -60.38
C LYS A 12 -30.26 29.11 -59.27
N ILE A 13 -31.20 28.47 -58.57
CA ILE A 13 -30.91 27.45 -57.56
C ILE A 13 -30.29 26.22 -58.22
N ASP A 14 -30.85 25.75 -59.33
CA ASP A 14 -30.32 24.63 -60.10
C ASP A 14 -28.93 24.96 -60.67
N SER A 15 -28.74 26.15 -61.24
CA SER A 15 -27.44 26.65 -61.70
C SER A 15 -26.40 26.77 -60.57
N LEU A 16 -26.80 27.17 -59.37
CA LEU A 16 -25.93 27.20 -58.19
C LEU A 16 -25.60 25.79 -57.68
N CYS A 17 -26.56 24.87 -57.71
CA CYS A 17 -26.35 23.46 -57.36
C CYS A 17 -25.43 22.74 -58.36
N GLU A 18 -25.54 23.06 -59.65
CA GLU A 18 -24.70 22.50 -60.72
C GLU A 18 -23.28 23.10 -60.72
N ASN A 19 -23.13 24.40 -60.45
CA ASN A 19 -21.81 25.06 -60.41
C ASN A 19 -20.99 24.75 -59.15
N TYR A 20 -21.63 24.36 -58.04
CA TYR A 20 -20.94 24.06 -56.77
C TYR A 20 -20.75 22.57 -56.50
N ASP A 21 -21.03 21.67 -57.45
CA ASP A 21 -20.97 20.21 -57.25
C ASP A 21 -21.68 19.83 -55.93
N ILE A 22 -22.84 20.46 -55.66
CA ILE A 22 -23.67 20.11 -54.51
C ILE A 22 -24.39 18.83 -54.91
N ASP A 23 -23.65 17.73 -54.75
CA ASP A 23 -23.99 16.37 -55.15
C ASP A 23 -25.47 16.06 -54.96
N LYS A 24 -26.01 15.39 -56.00
CA LYS A 24 -27.30 14.68 -56.06
C LYS A 24 -27.50 13.61 -54.96
N ASP A 25 -26.58 13.50 -53.99
CA ASP A 25 -26.63 12.60 -52.83
C ASP A 25 -27.61 13.06 -51.73
N ILE A 26 -28.17 14.27 -51.80
CA ILE A 26 -29.04 14.81 -50.75
C ILE A 26 -30.46 14.21 -50.79
N SER A 27 -31.00 13.84 -51.96
CA SER A 27 -32.41 13.39 -52.05
C SER A 27 -32.62 11.90 -51.72
N GLY A 28 -31.57 11.07 -51.69
CA GLY A 28 -31.64 9.64 -51.37
C GLY A 28 -31.15 9.23 -49.96
N SER A 29 -30.63 10.17 -49.16
CA SER A 29 -29.78 9.86 -47.99
C SER A 29 -30.35 10.20 -46.61
N SER A 30 -31.57 10.75 -46.49
CA SER A 30 -32.11 11.16 -45.18
C SER A 30 -32.20 10.00 -44.16
N SER A 31 -32.49 8.77 -44.61
CA SER A 31 -32.47 7.58 -43.74
C SER A 31 -31.07 7.00 -43.49
N LYS A 32 -30.11 7.22 -44.41
CA LYS A 32 -28.70 6.80 -44.26
C LYS A 32 -27.94 7.71 -43.30
N ASN A 33 -28.17 9.03 -43.36
CA ASN A 33 -27.48 10.01 -42.50
C ASN A 33 -27.87 9.91 -41.02
N ILE A 34 -29.13 9.56 -40.71
CA ILE A 34 -29.55 9.27 -39.33
C ILE A 34 -28.78 8.05 -38.78
N LYS A 35 -28.67 6.96 -39.57
CA LYS A 35 -27.93 5.74 -39.18
C LYS A 35 -26.43 5.98 -38.98
N VAL A 36 -25.80 6.83 -39.79
CA VAL A 36 -24.37 7.17 -39.67
C VAL A 36 -24.11 7.97 -38.38
N LYS A 37 -24.98 8.92 -38.03
CA LYS A 37 -24.86 9.73 -36.79
C LYS A 37 -25.06 8.89 -35.52
N THR A 38 -25.90 7.85 -35.58
CA THR A 38 -26.04 6.89 -34.47
C THR A 38 -24.77 6.04 -34.30
N TYR A 39 -24.13 5.64 -35.40
CA TYR A 39 -22.96 4.76 -35.38
C TYR A 39 -21.71 5.44 -34.77
N THR A 40 -21.46 6.72 -35.05
CA THR A 40 -20.33 7.47 -34.46
C THR A 40 -20.50 7.69 -32.96
N ASN A 41 -21.70 8.00 -32.49
CA ASN A 41 -22.00 8.11 -31.06
C ASN A 41 -21.83 6.77 -30.33
N ILE A 42 -22.27 5.66 -30.94
CA ILE A 42 -22.05 4.31 -30.40
C ILE A 42 -20.56 3.99 -30.31
N LYS A 43 -19.76 4.32 -31.34
CA LYS A 43 -18.30 4.12 -31.33
C LYS A 43 -17.61 4.88 -30.21
N LEU A 44 -18.02 6.13 -29.95
CA LEU A 44 -17.52 6.93 -28.82
C LEU A 44 -17.87 6.27 -27.48
N ILE A 45 -19.13 5.89 -27.26
CA ILE A 45 -19.56 5.24 -26.02
C ILE A 45 -18.77 3.96 -25.78
N ILE A 46 -18.60 3.12 -26.81
CA ILE A 46 -17.81 1.88 -26.72
C ILE A 46 -16.35 2.19 -26.36
N SER A 47 -15.74 3.22 -26.97
CA SER A 47 -14.36 3.61 -26.65
C SER A 47 -14.19 4.07 -25.20
N PHE A 48 -15.17 4.79 -24.65
CA PHE A 48 -15.18 5.15 -23.23
C PHE A 48 -15.34 3.94 -22.32
N ILE A 49 -16.20 2.98 -22.69
CA ILE A 49 -16.36 1.72 -21.94
C ILE A 49 -15.05 0.93 -21.93
N ILE A 50 -14.36 0.84 -23.07
CA ILE A 50 -13.06 0.15 -23.15
C ILE A 50 -12.02 0.83 -22.26
N MET A 51 -11.92 2.17 -22.29
CA MET A 51 -11.02 2.92 -21.41
C MET A 51 -11.35 2.70 -19.94
N PHE A 52 -12.63 2.71 -19.57
CA PHE A 52 -13.05 2.50 -18.20
C PHE A 52 -12.74 1.07 -17.73
N ALA A 53 -13.03 0.07 -18.56
CA ALA A 53 -12.70 -1.33 -18.28
C ALA A 53 -11.18 -1.52 -18.13
N TYR A 54 -10.37 -0.84 -18.96
CA TYR A 54 -8.92 -0.86 -18.86
C TYR A 54 -8.43 -0.31 -17.51
N ILE A 55 -8.96 0.84 -17.08
CA ILE A 55 -8.61 1.45 -15.80
C ILE A 55 -8.94 0.50 -14.64
N LEU A 56 -10.10 -0.17 -14.67
CA LEU A 56 -10.49 -1.13 -13.63
C LEU A 56 -9.56 -2.34 -13.60
N ILE A 57 -9.22 -2.91 -14.76
CA ILE A 57 -8.35 -4.09 -14.87
C ILE A 57 -6.94 -3.75 -14.39
N GLY A 58 -6.37 -2.62 -14.84
CA GLY A 58 -5.03 -2.18 -14.41
C GLY A 58 -4.96 -1.78 -12.93
N SER A 59 -6.08 -1.35 -12.33
CA SER A 59 -6.11 -1.02 -10.89
C SER A 59 -6.14 -2.26 -9.99
N PHE A 60 -6.64 -3.40 -10.47
CA PHE A 60 -6.78 -4.62 -9.70
C PHE A 60 -5.46 -5.17 -9.12
N PRO A 61 -4.38 -5.37 -9.92
CA PRO A 61 -3.11 -5.87 -9.39
C PRO A 61 -2.51 -4.94 -8.34
N VAL A 62 -2.62 -3.62 -8.54
CA VAL A 62 -2.14 -2.60 -7.58
C VAL A 62 -2.87 -2.74 -6.25
N ILE A 63 -4.20 -2.84 -6.25
CA ILE A 63 -4.99 -2.99 -5.02
C ILE A 63 -4.66 -4.31 -4.31
N SER A 64 -4.49 -5.39 -5.06
CA SER A 64 -4.16 -6.70 -4.49
C SER A 64 -2.86 -6.65 -3.70
N VAL A 65 -1.86 -5.94 -4.22
CA VAL A 65 -0.55 -5.88 -3.60
C VAL A 65 -0.56 -4.92 -2.43
N ILE A 66 -1.20 -3.75 -2.55
CA ILE A 66 -1.33 -2.83 -1.41
C ILE A 66 -1.87 -3.59 -0.19
N LYS A 67 -2.88 -4.44 -0.38
CA LYS A 67 -3.42 -5.29 0.69
C LYS A 67 -2.42 -6.33 1.20
N GLY A 68 -1.68 -7.00 0.31
CA GLY A 68 -0.63 -7.95 0.70
C GLY A 68 0.49 -7.28 1.50
N THR A 69 1.01 -6.15 1.02
CA THR A 69 2.03 -5.36 1.69
C THR A 69 1.55 -4.79 3.02
N GLU A 70 0.31 -4.31 3.11
CA GLU A 70 -0.27 -3.84 4.37
C GLU A 70 -0.37 -4.98 5.39
N SER A 71 -0.78 -6.17 4.95
CA SER A 71 -0.80 -7.39 5.76
C SER A 71 0.58 -7.76 6.28
N THR A 72 1.60 -7.81 5.41
CA THR A 72 2.98 -8.12 5.81
C THR A 72 3.58 -7.03 6.71
N LEU A 73 3.30 -5.76 6.44
CA LEU A 73 3.76 -4.66 7.29
C LEU A 73 3.14 -4.72 8.69
N SER A 74 1.87 -5.14 8.80
CA SER A 74 1.20 -5.28 10.09
C SER A 74 1.85 -6.34 10.98
N ILE A 75 2.28 -7.49 10.42
CA ILE A 75 3.00 -8.52 11.16
C ILE A 75 4.42 -8.08 11.51
N ILE A 76 5.12 -7.38 10.61
CA ILE A 76 6.45 -6.79 10.90
C ILE A 76 6.36 -5.82 12.07
N GLN A 77 5.39 -4.90 12.05
CA GLN A 77 5.20 -3.94 13.13
C GLN A 77 4.93 -4.67 14.44
N LYS A 78 4.01 -5.64 14.44
CA LYS A 78 3.64 -6.37 15.65
C LYS A 78 4.78 -7.24 16.19
N SER A 79 5.59 -7.82 15.30
CA SER A 79 6.81 -8.53 15.63
C SER A 79 7.85 -7.60 16.25
N ALA A 80 8.04 -6.40 15.69
CA ALA A 80 8.98 -5.39 16.16
C ALA A 80 8.60 -4.82 17.54
N ASP A 81 7.30 -4.70 17.85
CA ASP A 81 6.80 -4.24 19.16
C ASP A 81 7.27 -5.14 20.33
N ARG A 82 7.70 -6.38 20.05
CA ARG A 82 8.29 -7.27 21.05
C ARG A 82 9.65 -6.76 21.56
N ILE A 83 10.45 -6.11 20.71
CA ILE A 83 11.80 -5.63 21.05
C ILE A 83 11.79 -4.64 22.24
N PRO A 84 11.01 -3.54 22.21
CA PRO A 84 10.99 -2.60 23.33
C PRO A 84 10.43 -3.25 24.60
N LEU A 85 9.49 -4.21 24.50
CA LEU A 85 9.00 -4.95 25.67
C LEU A 85 10.09 -5.84 26.26
N LEU A 86 10.81 -6.61 25.44
CA LEU A 86 11.91 -7.46 25.88
C LEU A 86 13.02 -6.65 26.57
N LYS A 87 13.43 -5.53 25.94
CA LYS A 87 14.41 -4.60 26.53
C LYS A 87 13.88 -3.93 27.79
N GLY A 88 12.59 -3.59 27.82
CA GLY A 88 11.92 -3.08 29.01
C GLY A 88 11.97 -4.09 30.17
N ILE A 89 11.58 -5.34 29.93
CA ILE A 89 11.66 -6.43 30.91
C ILE A 89 13.10 -6.54 31.43
N GLN A 90 14.10 -6.55 30.54
CA GLN A 90 15.51 -6.59 30.94
C GLN A 90 15.92 -5.38 31.79
N LEU A 91 15.50 -4.18 31.44
CA LEU A 91 15.80 -2.98 32.23
C LEU A 91 15.15 -3.05 33.61
N TYR A 92 13.89 -3.46 33.68
CA TYR A 92 13.14 -3.48 34.93
C TYR A 92 13.55 -4.63 35.85
N THR A 93 14.15 -5.72 35.36
CA THR A 93 14.79 -6.72 36.24
C THR A 93 15.97 -6.12 37.00
N TYR A 94 16.80 -5.29 36.36
CA TYR A 94 17.84 -4.54 37.06
C TYR A 94 17.25 -3.51 38.02
N GLU A 95 16.21 -2.78 37.61
CA GLU A 95 15.59 -1.74 38.45
C GLU A 95 14.94 -2.31 39.71
N VAL A 96 14.34 -3.50 39.63
CA VAL A 96 13.79 -4.21 40.80
C VAL A 96 14.85 -4.46 41.87
N ILE A 97 16.10 -4.71 41.49
CA ILE A 97 17.22 -4.86 42.41
C ILE A 97 17.75 -3.50 42.89
N ASN A 98 17.91 -2.54 41.97
CA ASN A 98 18.46 -1.22 42.29
C ASN A 98 17.57 -0.43 43.25
N GLN A 99 16.25 -0.52 43.10
CA GLN A 99 15.27 0.24 43.87
C GLN A 99 15.60 1.75 43.92
N ASP A 100 15.73 2.41 42.76
CA ASP A 100 16.01 3.85 42.72
C ASP A 100 14.82 4.66 43.25
N ARG A 101 14.93 5.07 44.52
CA ARG A 101 13.93 5.85 45.25
C ARG A 101 13.83 7.30 44.79
N SER A 102 14.73 7.76 43.92
CA SER A 102 14.64 9.10 43.33
C SER A 102 13.64 9.16 42.18
N VAL A 103 13.37 8.02 41.53
CA VAL A 103 12.48 7.92 40.37
C VAL A 103 11.20 7.15 40.68
N PHE A 104 11.30 6.04 41.43
CA PHE A 104 10.21 5.09 41.59
C PHE A 104 9.70 4.98 43.03
N LEU A 105 8.40 4.74 43.15
CA LEU A 105 7.77 4.35 44.41
C LEU A 105 8.09 2.88 44.76
N ASP A 106 7.83 2.52 46.02
CA ASP A 106 7.91 1.13 46.49
C ASP A 106 7.11 0.17 45.60
N ASN A 107 7.78 -0.89 45.14
CA ASN A 107 7.23 -1.95 44.28
C ASN A 107 6.75 -1.48 42.88
N GLU A 108 6.96 -0.22 42.51
CA GLU A 108 6.59 0.28 41.19
C GLU A 108 7.36 -0.39 40.04
N PRO A 109 8.69 -0.60 40.13
CA PRO A 109 9.44 -1.30 39.09
C PRO A 109 8.93 -2.74 38.88
N GLU A 110 8.57 -3.42 39.97
CA GLU A 110 8.04 -4.79 39.93
C GLU A 110 6.66 -4.83 39.26
N ARG A 111 5.80 -3.86 39.57
CA ARG A 111 4.49 -3.70 38.90
C ARG A 111 4.68 -3.49 37.40
N ILE A 112 5.61 -2.62 37.00
CA ILE A 112 5.90 -2.35 35.58
C ILE A 112 6.45 -3.60 34.89
N LEU A 113 7.38 -4.31 35.53
CA LEU A 113 7.93 -5.58 35.03
C LEU A 113 6.81 -6.61 34.79
N LYS A 114 5.91 -6.80 35.76
CA LYS A 114 4.75 -7.71 35.63
C LYS A 114 3.83 -7.32 34.47
N ASP A 115 3.59 -6.02 34.28
CA ASP A 115 2.78 -5.51 33.16
C ASP A 115 3.46 -5.76 31.81
N MET A 116 4.76 -5.50 31.69
CA MET A 116 5.52 -5.75 30.47
C MET A 116 5.58 -7.23 30.10
N VAL A 117 5.75 -8.12 31.08
CA VAL A 117 5.67 -9.58 30.89
C VAL A 117 4.32 -9.96 30.29
N LYS A 118 3.23 -9.49 30.89
CA LYS A 118 1.86 -9.76 30.41
C LYS A 118 1.62 -9.22 28.99
N ASN A 119 2.12 -8.01 28.71
CA ASN A 119 2.00 -7.41 27.39
C ASN A 119 2.77 -8.19 26.33
N LEU A 120 3.97 -8.70 26.67
CA LEU A 120 4.74 -9.55 25.76
C LEU A 120 4.01 -10.87 25.49
N GLU A 121 3.44 -11.52 26.51
CA GLU A 121 2.61 -12.72 26.34
C GLU A 121 1.39 -12.46 25.45
N THR A 122 0.76 -11.29 25.62
CA THR A 122 -0.38 -10.89 24.79
C THR A 122 0.03 -10.73 23.33
N ILE A 123 1.16 -10.08 23.05
CA ILE A 123 1.68 -9.95 21.68
C ILE A 123 2.03 -11.31 21.07
N GLN A 124 2.60 -12.24 21.86
CA GLN A 124 2.89 -13.59 21.39
C GLN A 124 1.63 -14.33 20.95
N GLU A 125 0.58 -14.28 21.78
CA GLU A 125 -0.70 -14.92 21.44
C GLU A 125 -1.38 -14.22 20.25
N GLU A 126 -1.27 -12.90 20.16
CA GLU A 126 -1.79 -12.12 19.02
C GLU A 126 -1.10 -12.50 17.71
N LEU A 127 0.22 -12.63 17.68
CA LEU A 127 0.99 -13.05 16.51
C LEU A 127 0.67 -14.50 16.08
N LYS A 128 0.42 -15.37 17.07
CA LYS A 128 0.04 -16.76 16.83
C LYS A 128 -1.39 -16.91 16.29
N THR A 129 -2.33 -16.11 16.81
CA THR A 129 -3.76 -16.23 16.49
C THR A 129 -4.25 -15.29 15.39
N GLY A 130 -3.49 -14.23 15.08
CA GLY A 130 -3.91 -13.17 14.17
C GLY A 130 -4.96 -12.23 14.79
N SER A 131 -5.16 -12.28 16.11
CA SER A 131 -6.20 -11.49 16.79
C SER A 131 -5.96 -9.98 16.78
N TYR A 132 -4.77 -9.53 16.40
CA TYR A 132 -4.46 -8.11 16.16
C TYR A 132 -5.00 -7.58 14.81
N GLY A 133 -5.65 -8.42 14.01
CA GLY A 133 -6.26 -8.05 12.72
C GLY A 133 -5.37 -8.23 11.50
N GLY A 134 -4.21 -8.87 11.67
CA GLY A 134 -3.27 -9.22 10.59
C GLY A 134 -3.09 -10.73 10.39
N PRO A 135 -2.15 -11.14 9.54
CA PRO A 135 -1.86 -12.55 9.26
C PRO A 135 -1.14 -13.22 10.45
N THR A 136 -1.12 -14.55 10.48
CA THR A 136 -0.29 -15.30 11.43
C THR A 136 1.06 -15.63 10.80
N PHE A 137 2.05 -15.98 11.61
CA PHE A 137 3.34 -16.46 11.10
C PHE A 137 3.22 -17.70 10.20
N ASP A 138 2.19 -18.54 10.37
CA ASP A 138 1.93 -19.68 9.48
C ASP A 138 1.62 -19.26 8.02
N SER A 139 1.35 -17.97 7.78
CA SER A 139 1.16 -17.42 6.44
C SER A 139 2.49 -17.20 5.69
N TYR A 140 3.63 -17.37 6.37
CA TYR A 140 4.98 -17.07 5.86
C TYR A 140 5.90 -18.29 6.05
N PRO A 141 5.82 -19.31 5.18
CA PRO A 141 6.59 -20.55 5.32
C PRO A 141 8.11 -20.36 5.36
N GLU A 142 8.63 -19.30 4.76
CA GLU A 142 10.04 -18.91 4.80
C GLU A 142 10.55 -18.65 6.23
N LEU A 143 9.64 -18.36 7.17
CA LEU A 143 9.96 -18.16 8.58
C LEU A 143 10.00 -19.46 9.39
N ASP A 144 9.58 -20.61 8.82
CA ASP A 144 9.52 -21.89 9.54
C ASP A 144 10.89 -22.28 10.12
N LYS A 145 11.98 -21.92 9.44
CA LYS A 145 13.35 -22.14 9.91
C LYS A 145 13.62 -21.49 11.28
N VAL A 146 13.06 -20.31 11.56
CA VAL A 146 13.26 -19.58 12.83
C VAL A 146 12.19 -19.93 13.87
N LEU A 147 10.99 -20.26 13.40
CA LEU A 147 9.81 -20.44 14.26
C LEU A 147 9.58 -21.89 14.68
N LYS A 148 10.08 -22.87 13.92
CA LYS A 148 9.83 -24.30 14.14
C LYS A 148 11.10 -25.12 14.28
N GLU A 149 12.21 -24.68 13.69
CA GLU A 149 13.47 -25.40 13.71
C GLU A 149 14.44 -24.81 14.74
N ASN A 150 15.34 -25.65 15.25
CA ASN A 150 16.40 -25.20 16.12
C ASN A 150 17.52 -24.56 15.29
N GLY A 151 17.99 -23.39 15.68
CA GLY A 151 19.08 -22.70 15.01
C GLY A 151 19.45 -21.39 15.67
N CYS A 152 20.48 -20.74 15.13
CA CYS A 152 20.79 -19.34 15.45
C CYS A 152 20.58 -18.51 14.18
N PHE A 153 19.81 -17.44 14.29
CA PHE A 153 19.49 -16.57 13.17
C PHE A 153 19.87 -15.13 13.49
N ARG A 154 20.91 -14.61 12.82
CA ARG A 154 21.37 -13.24 13.01
C ARG A 154 21.71 -12.60 11.69
N LEU A 155 21.37 -11.32 11.56
CA LEU A 155 21.69 -10.53 10.38
C LEU A 155 23.17 -10.15 10.41
N GLN A 156 23.98 -10.78 9.56
CA GLN A 156 25.42 -10.47 9.41
C GLN A 156 25.70 -8.98 9.10
N GLN A 157 24.72 -8.28 8.53
CA GLN A 157 24.84 -6.89 8.10
C GLN A 157 24.34 -5.88 9.14
N ALA A 158 23.73 -6.33 10.24
CA ALA A 158 23.28 -5.44 11.31
C ALA A 158 24.50 -4.94 12.09
N THR A 159 24.83 -3.65 11.96
CA THR A 159 26.00 -3.05 12.59
C THR A 159 25.97 -3.24 14.10
N GLY A 160 26.94 -3.99 14.64
CA GLY A 160 27.12 -4.19 16.07
C GLY A 160 26.42 -5.43 16.66
N ALA A 161 25.71 -6.23 15.85
CA ALA A 161 25.23 -7.54 16.27
C ALA A 161 26.31 -8.60 16.01
N GLY A 162 26.65 -9.40 17.03
CA GLY A 162 27.54 -10.55 16.86
C GLY A 162 26.95 -11.55 15.87
N THR A 163 27.79 -12.25 15.13
CA THR A 163 27.38 -13.38 14.30
C THR A 163 26.98 -14.57 15.18
N CYS A 164 26.36 -15.60 14.60
CA CYS A 164 26.08 -16.83 15.33
C CYS A 164 27.36 -17.56 15.81
N GLU A 165 28.49 -17.28 15.19
CA GLU A 165 29.81 -17.80 15.59
C GLU A 165 30.36 -17.08 16.83
N ASP A 166 29.89 -15.86 17.10
CA ASP A 166 30.31 -15.05 18.25
C ASP A 166 29.54 -15.40 19.54
N VAL A 167 28.49 -16.23 19.45
CA VAL A 167 27.67 -16.61 20.60
C VAL A 167 28.44 -17.55 21.52
N VAL A 168 28.67 -17.11 22.75
CA VAL A 168 29.35 -17.90 23.77
C VAL A 168 28.32 -18.60 24.64
N TYR A 169 28.12 -19.90 24.40
CA TYR A 169 27.30 -20.75 25.27
C TYR A 169 28.07 -21.16 26.52
N ASP A 170 27.45 -21.01 27.67
CA ASP A 170 28.03 -21.37 28.95
C ASP A 170 26.98 -22.01 29.86
N ALA A 171 27.14 -23.32 30.03
CA ALA A 171 26.25 -24.13 30.84
C ALA A 171 26.34 -23.82 32.34
N SER A 172 27.38 -23.12 32.81
CA SER A 172 27.59 -22.83 34.24
C SER A 172 26.47 -21.97 34.84
N TYR A 173 25.87 -21.08 34.05
CA TYR A 173 24.71 -20.28 34.43
C TYR A 173 23.44 -20.66 33.63
N GLY A 174 23.44 -21.84 32.99
CA GLY A 174 22.26 -22.41 32.33
C GLY A 174 22.05 -22.00 30.86
N PHE A 175 22.89 -21.13 30.28
CA PHE A 175 22.79 -20.76 28.86
C PHE A 175 23.52 -21.78 27.97
N THR A 176 22.84 -22.90 27.73
CA THR A 176 23.36 -23.97 26.86
C THR A 176 23.06 -23.70 25.39
N GLU A 177 23.82 -24.32 24.48
CA GLU A 177 23.54 -24.29 23.04
C GLU A 177 22.12 -24.76 22.74
N GLN A 178 21.68 -25.87 23.35
CA GLN A 178 20.32 -26.39 23.18
C GLN A 178 19.24 -25.36 23.54
N LEU A 179 19.47 -24.58 24.62
CA LEU A 179 18.54 -23.52 25.03
C LEU A 179 18.61 -22.34 24.08
N GLY A 180 19.83 -21.89 23.72
CA GLY A 180 20.05 -20.72 22.88
C GLY A 180 19.63 -20.92 21.42
N THR A 181 19.50 -22.15 20.95
CA THR A 181 19.04 -22.47 19.59
C THR A 181 17.59 -22.93 19.52
N LEU A 182 16.78 -22.74 20.57
CA LEU A 182 15.35 -23.06 20.49
C LEU A 182 14.65 -22.17 19.43
N PRO A 183 13.50 -22.59 18.88
CA PRO A 183 12.71 -21.72 18.04
C PRO A 183 12.22 -20.50 18.83
N LEU A 184 12.01 -19.37 18.15
CA LEU A 184 11.79 -18.07 18.80
C LEU A 184 10.69 -18.08 19.87
N ASP A 185 9.57 -18.74 19.61
CA ASP A 185 8.44 -18.79 20.55
C ASP A 185 8.81 -19.53 21.85
N GLU A 186 9.59 -20.62 21.72
CA GLU A 186 10.08 -21.39 22.87
C GLU A 186 11.23 -20.67 23.59
N LEU A 187 12.06 -19.91 22.87
CA LEU A 187 13.07 -19.02 23.46
C LEU A 187 12.40 -17.95 24.34
N ILE A 188 11.40 -17.25 23.80
CA ILE A 188 10.69 -16.20 24.54
C ILE A 188 9.92 -16.79 25.72
N ARG A 189 9.29 -17.96 25.54
CA ARG A 189 8.63 -18.67 26.64
C ARG A 189 9.61 -19.06 27.75
N SER A 190 10.79 -19.55 27.39
CA SER A 190 11.86 -19.90 28.33
C SER A 190 12.36 -18.66 29.06
N TYR A 191 12.61 -17.56 28.34
CA TYR A 191 12.98 -16.29 28.94
C TYR A 191 11.94 -15.78 29.95
N LEU A 192 10.67 -15.78 29.57
CA LEU A 192 9.57 -15.37 30.46
C LEU A 192 9.43 -16.28 31.68
N TYR A 193 9.70 -17.58 31.54
CA TYR A 193 9.73 -18.51 32.67
C TYR A 193 10.80 -18.10 33.69
N TYR A 194 12.03 -17.80 33.25
CA TYR A 194 13.10 -17.35 34.15
C TYR A 194 12.80 -15.99 34.78
N VAL A 195 12.23 -15.04 34.02
CA VAL A 195 11.82 -13.73 34.56
C VAL A 195 10.74 -13.88 35.63
N LYS A 196 9.76 -14.77 35.44
CA LYS A 196 8.73 -15.04 36.45
C LYS A 196 9.33 -15.68 37.71
N ASN A 197 10.27 -16.60 37.55
CA ASN A 197 11.00 -17.18 38.70
C ASN A 197 11.80 -16.11 39.44
N PHE A 198 12.46 -15.19 38.73
CA PHE A 198 13.15 -14.05 39.33
C PHE A 198 12.19 -13.19 40.16
N ILE A 199 11.00 -12.88 39.63
CA ILE A 199 9.98 -12.13 40.38
C ILE A 199 9.62 -12.86 41.69
N THR A 200 9.39 -14.17 41.63
CA THR A 200 9.11 -14.98 42.83
C THR A 200 10.29 -15.00 43.80
N ASP A 201 11.53 -15.14 43.31
CA ASP A 201 12.72 -15.13 44.14
C ASP A 201 12.97 -13.77 44.82
N VAL A 202 12.56 -12.67 44.18
CA VAL A 202 12.54 -11.33 44.78
C VAL A 202 11.47 -11.21 45.88
N GLU A 203 10.28 -11.76 45.67
CA GLU A 203 9.21 -11.84 46.68
C GLU A 203 9.62 -12.69 47.90
N ASP A 204 10.37 -13.77 47.66
CA ASP A 204 10.94 -14.67 48.67
C ASP A 204 12.22 -14.10 49.34
N GLU A 205 12.59 -12.84 49.06
CA GLU A 205 13.75 -12.14 49.62
C GLU A 205 15.11 -12.82 49.36
N ARG A 206 15.23 -13.61 48.27
CA ARG A 206 16.51 -14.23 47.89
C ARG A 206 17.54 -13.21 47.39
N TYR A 207 17.07 -12.09 46.87
CA TYR A 207 17.90 -11.00 46.39
C TYR A 207 18.04 -9.91 47.45
N VAL A 208 19.26 -9.44 47.66
CA VAL A 208 19.53 -8.28 48.51
C VAL A 208 19.05 -7.02 47.78
N ARG A 209 18.13 -6.29 48.40
CA ARG A 209 17.57 -5.03 47.90
C ARG A 209 17.99 -3.89 48.82
N LEU A 210 18.91 -3.07 48.37
CA LEU A 210 19.44 -1.93 49.12
C LEU A 210 19.10 -0.63 48.38
N PRO A 211 18.90 0.48 49.09
CA PRO A 211 18.69 1.76 48.42
C PRO A 211 19.94 2.19 47.64
N PHE A 212 19.75 2.57 46.38
CA PHE A 212 20.79 3.05 45.46
C PHE A 212 21.28 4.47 45.81
N ASN A 213 21.76 4.70 47.04
CA ASN A 213 22.10 6.03 47.55
C ASN A 213 23.55 6.20 47.99
N ASN A 214 24.27 5.11 48.23
CA ASN A 214 25.64 5.14 48.73
C ASN A 214 26.52 4.15 47.97
N LYS A 215 27.83 4.42 47.95
CA LYS A 215 28.80 3.63 47.17
C LYS A 215 28.85 2.16 47.57
N GLU A 216 28.66 1.87 48.86
CA GLU A 216 28.72 0.50 49.39
C GLU A 216 27.53 -0.34 48.92
N ASN A 217 26.31 0.19 49.08
CA ASN A 217 25.07 -0.42 48.58
C ASN A 217 25.14 -0.65 47.07
N ILE A 218 25.59 0.36 46.31
CA ILE A 218 25.76 0.26 44.86
C ILE A 218 26.76 -0.85 44.51
N SER A 219 27.87 -0.95 45.23
CA SER A 219 28.86 -2.01 45.02
C SER A 219 28.31 -3.39 45.30
N ILE A 220 27.50 -3.56 46.35
CA ILE A 220 26.85 -4.83 46.69
C ILE A 220 25.88 -5.24 45.58
N ILE A 221 25.00 -4.31 45.17
CA ILE A 221 24.03 -4.54 44.10
C ILE A 221 24.74 -4.90 42.79
N PHE A 222 25.76 -4.14 42.41
CA PHE A 222 26.50 -4.38 41.17
C PHE A 222 27.21 -5.74 41.19
N HIS A 223 27.81 -6.13 42.32
CA HIS A 223 28.40 -7.46 42.46
C HIS A 223 27.37 -8.58 42.43
N GLN A 224 26.18 -8.37 43.00
CA GLN A 224 25.09 -9.33 42.90
C GLN A 224 24.68 -9.50 41.44
N VAL A 225 24.36 -8.42 40.74
CA VAL A 225 23.93 -8.45 39.34
C VAL A 225 24.98 -9.07 38.41
N LEU A 226 26.26 -8.72 38.56
CA LEU A 226 27.32 -9.25 37.69
C LEU A 226 27.60 -10.75 37.90
N ASN A 227 27.44 -11.24 39.13
CA ASN A 227 27.81 -12.60 39.46
C ASN A 227 26.64 -13.58 39.42
N ASP A 228 25.42 -13.08 39.51
CA ASP A 228 24.21 -13.89 39.56
C ASP A 228 23.88 -14.53 38.20
N ASP A 229 23.52 -15.81 38.26
CA ASP A 229 23.34 -16.64 37.08
C ASP A 229 22.10 -16.23 36.26
N PHE A 230 21.06 -15.69 36.90
CA PHE A 230 19.87 -15.23 36.19
C PHE A 230 20.19 -14.05 35.26
N PHE A 231 20.98 -13.07 35.69
CA PHE A 231 21.31 -11.92 34.85
C PHE A 231 22.19 -12.28 33.65
N LYS A 232 23.14 -13.21 33.84
CA LYS A 232 23.96 -13.75 32.74
C LYS A 232 23.12 -14.55 31.75
N LEU A 233 22.22 -15.40 32.25
CA LEU A 233 21.28 -16.16 31.42
C LEU A 233 20.35 -15.23 30.65
N GLN A 234 19.81 -14.20 31.30
CA GLN A 234 18.97 -13.19 30.69
C GLN A 234 19.71 -12.48 29.55
N GLU A 235 20.97 -12.09 29.72
CA GLU A 235 21.75 -11.45 28.67
C GLU A 235 21.93 -12.34 27.44
N GLY A 236 22.33 -13.61 27.64
CA GLY A 236 22.50 -14.58 26.54
C GLY A 236 21.20 -14.89 25.79
N LEU A 237 20.09 -15.13 26.52
CA LEU A 237 18.78 -15.34 25.91
C LEU A 237 18.30 -14.11 25.14
N MET A 238 18.47 -12.92 25.72
CA MET A 238 18.03 -11.67 25.09
C MET A 238 18.75 -11.40 23.78
N GLU A 239 20.05 -11.69 23.69
CA GLU A 239 20.80 -11.46 22.46
C GLU A 239 20.29 -12.35 21.32
N ASN A 240 20.00 -13.62 21.59
CA ASN A 240 19.45 -14.56 20.59
C ASN A 240 18.03 -14.20 20.19
N ILE A 241 17.15 -13.92 21.17
CA ILE A 241 15.75 -13.51 20.89
C ILE A 241 15.72 -12.26 20.01
N LEU A 242 16.57 -11.26 20.29
CA LEU A 242 16.61 -10.04 19.49
C LEU A 242 17.15 -10.28 18.09
N GLY A 243 18.17 -11.13 17.95
CA GLY A 243 18.70 -11.56 16.66
C GLY A 243 17.63 -12.21 15.79
N ASP A 244 16.88 -13.16 16.35
CA ASP A 244 15.82 -13.87 15.65
C ASP A 244 14.67 -12.94 15.24
N ILE A 245 14.23 -12.02 16.12
CA ILE A 245 13.18 -11.04 15.76
C ILE A 245 13.66 -10.11 14.63
N GLN A 246 14.91 -9.63 14.70
CA GLN A 246 15.48 -8.80 13.64
C GLN A 246 15.55 -9.55 12.32
N TYR A 247 15.96 -10.81 12.36
CA TYR A 247 16.03 -11.69 11.20
C TYR A 247 14.65 -11.91 10.57
N ILE A 248 13.63 -12.25 11.36
CA ILE A 248 12.25 -12.38 10.88
C ILE A 248 11.76 -11.10 10.22
N ASN A 249 11.97 -9.95 10.87
CA ASN A 249 11.53 -8.66 10.33
C ASN A 249 12.25 -8.31 9.01
N TYR A 250 13.51 -8.73 8.86
CA TYR A 250 14.26 -8.55 7.63
C TYR A 250 13.72 -9.44 6.50
N GLU A 251 13.51 -10.74 6.74
CA GLU A 251 12.97 -11.65 5.72
C GLU A 251 11.59 -11.19 5.23
N LEU A 252 10.72 -10.78 6.16
CA LEU A 252 9.40 -10.24 5.81
C LEU A 252 9.51 -8.91 5.04
N MET A 253 10.48 -8.06 5.37
CA MET A 253 10.71 -6.81 4.65
C MET A 253 11.25 -7.07 3.25
N ASP A 254 12.12 -8.07 3.08
CA ASP A 254 12.66 -8.47 1.79
C ASP A 254 11.55 -8.99 0.87
N ASP A 255 10.64 -9.83 1.38
CA ASP A 255 9.44 -10.26 0.65
C ASP A 255 8.57 -9.07 0.21
N VAL A 256 8.37 -8.06 1.07
CA VAL A 256 7.66 -6.83 0.68
C VAL A 256 8.38 -6.10 -0.45
N ILE A 257 9.70 -5.96 -0.37
CA ILE A 257 10.51 -5.27 -1.38
C ILE A 257 10.46 -6.03 -2.72
N GLU A 258 10.60 -7.36 -2.70
CA GLU A 258 10.52 -8.20 -3.89
C GLU A 258 9.14 -8.08 -4.54
N ASN A 259 8.07 -8.20 -3.75
CA ASN A 259 6.70 -8.06 -4.23
C ASN A 259 6.49 -6.69 -4.88
N ILE A 260 6.88 -5.59 -4.22
CA ILE A 260 6.78 -4.23 -4.77
C ILE A 260 7.58 -4.11 -6.07
N SER A 261 8.80 -4.63 -6.12
CA SER A 261 9.67 -4.56 -7.31
C SER A 261 9.03 -5.23 -8.50
N ASN A 262 8.47 -6.44 -8.32
CA ASN A 262 7.81 -7.19 -9.39
C ASN A 262 6.60 -6.45 -9.99
N ILE A 263 5.94 -5.60 -9.21
CA ILE A 263 4.75 -4.86 -9.66
C ILE A 263 5.10 -3.57 -10.35
N ILE A 264 6.23 -2.94 -9.98
CA ILE A 264 6.71 -1.77 -10.71
C ILE A 264 6.85 -2.13 -12.19
N ASP A 265 7.39 -3.31 -12.50
CA ASP A 265 7.49 -3.80 -13.89
C ASP A 265 6.12 -3.99 -14.55
N VAL A 266 5.14 -4.53 -13.82
CA VAL A 266 3.76 -4.68 -14.31
C VAL A 266 3.09 -3.33 -14.56
N ILE A 267 3.24 -2.37 -13.64
CA ILE A 267 2.70 -1.01 -13.77
C ILE A 267 3.33 -0.30 -14.96
N VAL A 268 4.64 -0.43 -15.16
CA VAL A 268 5.32 0.15 -16.33
C VAL A 268 4.75 -0.42 -17.62
N ALA A 269 4.55 -1.73 -17.70
CA ALA A 269 3.92 -2.36 -18.86
C ALA A 269 2.48 -1.86 -19.09
N ASP A 270 1.67 -1.76 -18.03
CA ASP A 270 0.31 -1.23 -18.08
C ASP A 270 0.27 0.25 -18.50
N VAL A 271 1.23 1.07 -18.10
CA VAL A 271 1.29 2.47 -18.55
C VAL A 271 1.58 2.54 -20.06
N ILE A 272 2.48 1.69 -20.58
CA ILE A 272 2.82 1.65 -22.01
C ILE A 272 1.62 1.18 -22.84
N ILE A 273 0.93 0.13 -22.40
CA ILE A 273 -0.27 -0.40 -23.08
C ILE A 273 -1.38 0.64 -23.05
N GLY A 274 -1.61 1.27 -21.89
CA GLY A 274 -2.63 2.29 -21.71
C GLY A 274 -2.40 3.52 -22.60
N PHE A 275 -1.16 4.00 -22.66
CA PHE A 275 -0.79 5.10 -23.55
C PHE A 275 -0.99 4.75 -25.04
N SER A 276 -0.59 3.54 -25.43
CA SER A 276 -0.77 3.05 -26.81
C SER A 276 -2.25 2.97 -27.18
N LEU A 277 -3.09 2.44 -26.28
CA LEU A 277 -4.53 2.34 -26.48
C LEU A 277 -5.20 3.73 -26.55
N PHE A 278 -4.76 4.67 -25.71
CA PHE A 278 -5.21 6.06 -25.75
C PHE A 278 -4.88 6.75 -27.09
N LEU A 279 -3.67 6.55 -27.62
CA LEU A 279 -3.29 7.07 -28.94
C LEU A 279 -4.15 6.46 -30.06
N ILE A 280 -4.41 5.15 -30.02
CA ILE A 280 -5.28 4.48 -31.01
C ILE A 280 -6.68 5.08 -30.97
N ILE A 281 -7.29 5.23 -29.79
CA ILE A 281 -8.64 5.82 -29.67
C ILE A 281 -8.64 7.26 -30.18
N THR A 282 -7.61 8.05 -29.85
CA THR A 282 -7.51 9.44 -30.30
C THR A 282 -7.41 9.54 -31.82
N ILE A 283 -6.53 8.76 -32.44
CA ILE A 283 -6.29 8.79 -33.89
C ILE A 283 -7.47 8.20 -34.68
N PHE A 284 -8.14 7.15 -34.20
CA PHE A 284 -9.19 6.47 -34.97
C PHE A 284 -10.62 6.91 -34.63
N VAL A 285 -10.87 7.33 -33.39
CA VAL A 285 -12.21 7.74 -32.94
C VAL A 285 -12.29 9.26 -32.96
N LEU A 286 -11.44 9.96 -32.21
CA LEU A 286 -11.55 11.41 -32.07
C LEU A 286 -11.24 12.14 -33.38
N TYR A 287 -10.21 11.74 -34.12
CA TYR A 287 -9.91 12.34 -35.43
C TYR A 287 -11.07 12.17 -36.42
N SER A 288 -11.72 10.99 -36.44
CA SER A 288 -12.88 10.74 -37.30
C SER A 288 -14.02 11.69 -36.94
N VAL A 289 -14.34 11.81 -35.65
CA VAL A 289 -15.39 12.71 -35.16
C VAL A 289 -15.05 14.16 -35.47
N PHE A 290 -13.79 14.56 -35.30
CA PHE A 290 -13.35 15.92 -35.59
C PHE A 290 -13.44 16.26 -37.07
N LYS A 291 -13.04 15.33 -37.95
CA LYS A 291 -13.19 15.47 -39.41
C LYS A 291 -14.65 15.60 -39.81
N ASP A 292 -15.53 14.80 -39.22
CA ASP A 292 -16.97 14.86 -39.48
C ASP A 292 -17.54 16.22 -39.03
N LYS A 293 -17.12 16.74 -37.87
CA LYS A 293 -17.53 18.05 -37.36
C LYS A 293 -17.02 19.21 -38.21
N ILE A 294 -15.79 19.14 -38.71
CA ILE A 294 -15.26 20.12 -39.67
C ILE A 294 -16.09 20.12 -40.95
N ARG A 295 -16.48 18.93 -41.45
CA ARG A 295 -17.33 18.82 -42.64
C ARG A 295 -18.71 19.44 -42.39
N GLU A 296 -19.37 19.12 -41.27
CA GLU A 296 -20.64 19.75 -40.87
C GLU A 296 -20.51 21.28 -40.83
N MET A 297 -19.42 21.81 -40.27
CA MET A 297 -19.16 23.24 -40.20
C MET A 297 -18.95 23.87 -41.58
N HIS A 298 -18.16 23.24 -42.45
CA HIS A 298 -17.97 23.72 -43.82
C HIS A 298 -19.28 23.75 -44.61
N THR A 299 -20.12 22.72 -44.50
CA THR A 299 -21.44 22.71 -45.14
C THR A 299 -22.32 23.85 -44.63
N LEU A 300 -22.29 24.12 -43.31
CA LEU A 300 -23.05 25.23 -42.72
C LEU A 300 -22.55 26.59 -43.19
N ILE A 301 -21.22 26.76 -43.30
CA ILE A 301 -20.60 27.97 -43.86
C ILE A 301 -20.99 28.16 -45.33
N SER A 302 -20.87 27.12 -46.16
CA SER A 302 -21.27 27.17 -47.57
C SER A 302 -22.76 27.51 -47.72
N PHE A 303 -23.62 26.91 -46.89
CA PHE A 303 -25.05 27.23 -46.88
C PHE A 303 -25.30 28.70 -46.50
N LEU A 304 -24.60 29.22 -45.48
CA LEU A 304 -24.70 30.63 -45.08
C LEU A 304 -24.26 31.60 -46.18
N PHE A 305 -23.27 31.24 -47.01
CA PHE A 305 -22.83 32.07 -48.13
C PHE A 305 -23.74 31.98 -49.37
N ILE A 306 -24.47 30.88 -49.55
CA ILE A 306 -25.38 30.69 -50.70
C ILE A 306 -26.73 31.41 -50.48
N VAL A 307 -27.21 31.52 -49.24
CA VAL A 307 -28.50 32.17 -48.95
C VAL A 307 -28.38 33.70 -49.10
N PRO A 308 -29.13 34.35 -50.01
CA PRO A 308 -29.09 35.80 -50.18
C PRO A 308 -29.43 36.53 -48.87
N GLN A 309 -28.64 37.55 -48.49
CA GLN A 309 -28.86 38.30 -47.25
C GLN A 309 -30.26 38.94 -47.16
N ALA A 310 -30.91 39.20 -48.29
CA ALA A 310 -32.29 39.68 -48.35
C ALA A 310 -33.31 38.67 -47.77
N ILE A 311 -33.05 37.36 -47.89
CA ILE A 311 -33.88 36.29 -47.32
C ILE A 311 -33.56 36.12 -45.84
N VAL A 312 -32.27 36.13 -45.47
CA VAL A 312 -31.82 36.02 -44.07
C VAL A 312 -32.40 37.14 -43.21
N ASN A 313 -32.35 38.39 -43.68
CA ASN A 313 -32.89 39.53 -42.95
C ASN A 313 -34.43 39.56 -42.90
N LYS A 314 -35.12 38.75 -43.71
CA LYS A 314 -36.59 38.68 -43.75
C LYS A 314 -37.16 37.62 -42.82
N ASN A 315 -36.35 36.64 -42.40
CA ASN A 315 -36.74 35.60 -41.44
C ASN A 315 -35.93 35.73 -40.15
N GLU A 316 -36.52 36.37 -39.15
CA GLU A 316 -35.86 36.70 -37.88
C GLU A 316 -35.36 35.46 -37.12
N LYS A 317 -36.09 34.34 -37.17
CA LYS A 317 -35.66 33.06 -36.58
C LYS A 317 -34.38 32.53 -37.24
N TYR A 318 -34.31 32.62 -38.56
CA TYR A 318 -33.16 32.17 -39.32
C TYR A 318 -31.94 33.06 -39.07
N LYS A 319 -32.14 34.39 -39.03
CA LYS A 319 -31.09 35.35 -38.64
C LYS A 319 -30.55 35.07 -37.23
N ARG A 320 -31.44 34.82 -36.26
CA ARG A 320 -31.08 34.53 -34.87
C ARG A 320 -30.30 33.23 -34.75
N PHE A 321 -30.72 32.18 -35.45
CA PHE A 321 -29.99 30.91 -35.50
C PHE A 321 -28.57 31.08 -36.04
N LEU A 322 -28.37 31.91 -37.07
CA LEU A 322 -27.03 32.16 -37.62
C LEU A 322 -26.15 33.05 -36.73
N GLU A 323 -26.72 34.01 -36.01
CA GLU A 323 -25.97 34.95 -35.15
C GLU A 323 -25.63 34.36 -33.77
N THR A 324 -26.52 33.54 -33.18
CA THR A 324 -26.35 33.04 -31.81
C THR A 324 -26.26 31.52 -31.70
N THR A 325 -26.39 30.78 -32.81
CA THR A 325 -26.44 29.29 -32.81
C THR A 325 -27.60 28.70 -31.99
N GLN A 326 -28.57 29.52 -31.58
CA GLN A 326 -29.77 29.07 -30.88
C GLN A 326 -30.86 28.73 -31.89
N THR A 327 -31.30 27.48 -31.92
CA THR A 327 -32.62 27.13 -32.45
C THR A 327 -33.61 27.32 -31.31
N ASP A 328 -34.51 28.30 -31.42
CA ASP A 328 -35.59 28.48 -30.44
C ASP A 328 -36.35 27.14 -30.27
N GLU A 329 -36.39 26.62 -29.04
CA GLU A 329 -37.57 25.92 -28.53
C GLU A 329 -38.69 26.94 -28.26
#